data_AF-A0A6N6NTJ7-F1
#
_entry.id   AF-A0A6N6NTJ7-F1
#
_cell.length_a   1.000
_cell.length_b   1.000
_cell.length_c   1.000
_cell.angle_alpha   90.00
_cell.angle_beta   90.00
_cell.angle_gamma   90.00
#
_symmetry.space_group_name_H-M   'P 1'
#
loop_
_entity.id
_entity.type
_entity.pdbx_description
1 polymer ?
#
loop_
_entity_poly.entity_id
_entity_poly.type
_entity_poly.pdbx_seq_one_letter_code
_entity_poly.pdbx_strand_id
1 'polypeptide(L)'
;MDSRNQQRAGARSSARTGGASSRDRGGASRPSSAKKRRKWPFVVAGAVVLVVAAVVVAFSCWRWTFANDAQDIQGTWYIAGTQKTVDVTADGIKLADDVTYSYTIDEGAKALSISFGNMEGEARYRFSFDRQTLALRDGETTWGNSLSEDISWTIAALGRAIQGEQASPELSGDSTMVLTRTPQDLSSEGASGAAASQVASQGA
;
A
#
# COMPACT_ATOMS: atom_id res chain seq x y z
N MET A 1 -48.34 -13.86 -97.73
CA MET A 1 -47.45 -14.01 -98.90
C MET A 1 -46.03 -13.75 -98.40
N ASP A 2 -45.04 -14.63 -98.38
CA ASP A 2 -44.90 -16.03 -98.73
C ASP A 2 -43.61 -16.56 -98.08
N SER A 3 -43.60 -17.87 -97.88
CA SER A 3 -42.59 -18.69 -97.21
C SER A 3 -41.26 -18.83 -97.96
N ARG A 4 -40.16 -18.96 -97.19
CA ARG A 4 -38.96 -19.79 -97.45
C ARG A 4 -38.00 -19.53 -96.29
N ASN A 5 -37.39 -20.47 -95.58
CA ASN A 5 -36.89 -21.77 -95.97
C ASN A 5 -36.59 -22.56 -94.67
N GLN A 6 -37.14 -23.77 -94.53
CA GLN A 6 -36.73 -24.75 -93.52
C GLN A 6 -36.05 -25.92 -94.22
N GLN A 7 -34.83 -26.27 -93.79
CA GLN A 7 -34.23 -27.61 -93.88
C GLN A 7 -33.42 -27.80 -92.57
N ARG A 8 -33.89 -28.61 -91.60
CA ARG A 8 -33.58 -30.05 -91.36
C ARG A 8 -32.06 -30.34 -91.33
N ALA A 9 -31.45 -31.06 -90.37
CA ALA A 9 -31.94 -32.04 -89.40
C ALA A 9 -30.82 -32.43 -88.38
N GLY A 10 -31.24 -33.01 -87.24
CA GLY A 10 -30.47 -33.96 -86.39
C GLY A 10 -29.43 -33.34 -85.44
N ALA A 11 -29.23 -33.72 -84.18
CA ALA A 11 -29.72 -34.81 -83.33
C ALA A 11 -29.59 -34.34 -81.85
N ARG A 12 -30.64 -34.45 -81.01
CA ARG A 12 -30.81 -35.47 -79.93
C ARG A 12 -29.55 -35.65 -79.05
N SER A 13 -29.49 -35.01 -77.89
CA SER A 13 -29.97 -35.47 -76.56
C SER A 13 -29.04 -36.46 -75.83
N SER A 14 -28.48 -36.03 -74.71
CA SER A 14 -28.17 -36.87 -73.53
C SER A 14 -28.18 -35.93 -72.32
N ALA A 15 -29.29 -35.72 -71.60
CA ALA A 15 -29.98 -36.60 -70.65
C ALA A 15 -29.30 -36.71 -69.26
N ARG A 16 -30.01 -36.14 -68.27
CA ARG A 16 -30.20 -36.63 -66.88
C ARG A 16 -29.00 -36.50 -65.93
N THR A 17 -29.11 -36.17 -64.64
CA THR A 17 -30.24 -36.11 -63.67
C THR A 17 -29.71 -35.44 -62.39
N GLY A 18 -30.46 -34.51 -61.79
CA GLY A 18 -31.04 -34.68 -60.44
C GLY A 18 -30.39 -33.72 -59.44
N GLY A 19 -31.06 -33.05 -58.49
CA GLY A 19 -32.48 -32.88 -58.14
C GLY A 19 -32.63 -31.47 -57.53
N ALA A 20 -33.79 -30.80 -57.68
CA ALA A 20 -34.81 -30.65 -56.63
C ALA A 20 -34.21 -30.27 -55.24
N SER A 21 -34.56 -29.18 -54.57
CA SER A 21 -35.91 -28.64 -54.36
C SER A 21 -35.86 -27.16 -54.00
N SER A 22 -36.85 -26.44 -54.50
CA SER A 22 -37.24 -25.09 -54.12
C SER A 22 -38.04 -25.05 -52.81
N ARG A 23 -38.25 -23.80 -52.34
CA ARG A 23 -39.18 -23.27 -51.31
C ARG A 23 -38.44 -22.88 -50.02
N ASP A 24 -38.09 -21.61 -49.83
CA ASP A 24 -38.94 -20.42 -49.61
C ASP A 24 -39.54 -20.35 -48.19
N ARG A 25 -39.34 -19.17 -47.58
CA ARG A 25 -39.90 -18.60 -46.34
C ARG A 25 -39.09 -18.71 -45.06
N GLY A 26 -38.80 -17.53 -44.52
CA GLY A 26 -38.51 -17.31 -43.11
C GLY A 26 -37.48 -16.21 -42.94
N GLY A 27 -37.95 -14.96 -42.78
CA GLY A 27 -37.10 -13.86 -42.40
C GLY A 27 -36.32 -14.20 -41.12
N ALA A 28 -35.01 -14.01 -41.15
CA ALA A 28 -34.17 -14.02 -39.98
C ALA A 28 -33.34 -12.75 -39.97
N SER A 29 -33.85 -11.80 -39.18
CA SER A 29 -33.18 -10.73 -38.46
C SER A 29 -31.66 -10.61 -38.68
N ARG A 30 -31.25 -9.43 -39.18
CA ARG A 30 -29.89 -8.91 -39.03
C ARG A 30 -29.44 -9.14 -37.58
N PRO A 31 -28.28 -9.77 -37.31
CA PRO A 31 -27.73 -9.72 -35.96
C PRO A 31 -27.28 -8.28 -35.73
N SER A 32 -28.12 -7.51 -35.03
CA SER A 32 -27.71 -6.25 -34.43
C SER A 32 -26.52 -6.57 -33.54
N SER A 33 -25.38 -5.94 -33.82
CA SER A 33 -24.19 -5.96 -32.99
C SER A 33 -24.56 -5.40 -31.62
N ALA A 34 -24.99 -6.28 -30.72
CA ALA A 34 -25.09 -5.98 -29.31
C ALA A 34 -23.66 -5.76 -28.82
N LYS A 35 -23.21 -4.51 -28.87
CA LYS A 35 -21.94 -4.04 -28.35
C LYS A 35 -21.98 -4.28 -26.84
N LYS A 36 -21.66 -5.53 -26.45
CA LYS A 36 -21.60 -6.02 -25.08
C LYS A 36 -20.61 -5.10 -24.37
N ARG A 37 -21.12 -4.09 -23.65
CA ARG A 37 -20.28 -3.15 -22.90
C ARG A 37 -19.43 -4.03 -21.99
N ARG A 38 -18.13 -4.12 -22.29
CA ARG A 38 -17.20 -4.98 -21.55
C ARG A 38 -17.33 -4.55 -20.10
N LYS A 39 -17.89 -5.43 -19.25
CA LYS A 39 -17.86 -5.28 -17.79
C LYS A 39 -16.46 -5.59 -17.22
N TRP A 40 -15.54 -6.01 -18.10
CA TRP A 40 -14.14 -6.30 -17.78
C TRP A 40 -13.43 -5.23 -16.95
N PRO A 41 -13.51 -3.91 -17.24
CA PRO A 41 -12.92 -2.90 -16.37
C PRO A 41 -13.54 -2.86 -14.98
N PHE A 42 -14.84 -3.15 -14.81
CA PHE A 42 -15.47 -3.22 -13.47
C PHE A 42 -15.11 -4.50 -12.72
N VAL A 43 -14.93 -5.62 -13.42
CA VAL A 43 -14.46 -6.88 -12.83
C VAL A 43 -13.00 -6.75 -12.40
N VAL A 44 -12.16 -6.14 -13.23
CA VAL A 44 -10.76 -5.85 -12.91
C VAL A 44 -10.68 -4.85 -11.76
N ALA A 45 -11.46 -3.77 -11.78
CA ALA A 45 -11.51 -2.82 -10.67
C ALA A 45 -11.96 -3.49 -9.37
N GLY A 46 -13.01 -4.32 -9.41
CA GLY A 46 -13.47 -5.07 -8.23
C GLY A 46 -12.43 -6.07 -7.71
N ALA A 47 -11.73 -6.78 -8.61
CA ALA A 47 -10.65 -7.69 -8.25
C ALA A 47 -9.47 -6.93 -7.62
N VAL A 48 -9.10 -5.78 -8.15
CA VAL A 48 -8.05 -4.92 -7.58
C VAL A 48 -8.44 -4.45 -6.18
N VAL A 49 -9.67 -3.97 -5.99
CA VAL A 49 -10.16 -3.57 -4.66
C VAL A 49 -10.13 -4.74 -3.67
N LEU A 50 -10.51 -5.94 -4.08
CA LEU A 50 -10.43 -7.13 -3.23
C LEU A 50 -9.00 -7.51 -2.86
N VAL A 51 -8.05 -7.43 -3.80
CA VAL A 51 -6.64 -7.68 -3.53
C VAL A 51 -6.09 -6.66 -2.54
N VAL A 52 -6.40 -5.37 -2.74
CA VAL A 52 -6.00 -4.30 -1.80
C VAL A 52 -6.58 -4.55 -0.41
N ALA A 53 -7.87 -4.89 -0.32
CA ALA A 53 -8.50 -5.21 0.96
C ALA A 53 -7.84 -6.42 1.63
N ALA A 54 -7.53 -7.48 0.88
CA ALA A 54 -6.84 -8.65 1.41
C ALA A 54 -5.44 -8.31 1.94
N VAL A 55 -4.69 -7.45 1.24
CA VAL A 55 -3.38 -6.97 1.70
C VAL A 55 -3.51 -6.15 2.98
N VAL A 56 -4.50 -5.25 3.06
CA VAL A 56 -4.75 -4.44 4.28
C VAL A 56 -5.13 -5.33 5.46
N VAL A 57 -5.97 -6.35 5.24
CA VAL A 57 -6.35 -7.33 6.27
C VAL A 57 -5.14 -8.16 6.69
N ALA A 58 -4.34 -8.66 5.75
CA ALA A 58 -3.13 -9.41 6.06
C ALA A 58 -2.10 -8.57 6.83
N PHE A 59 -1.90 -7.31 6.42
CA PHE A 59 -1.04 -6.36 7.13
C PHE A 59 -1.56 -6.05 8.53
N SER A 60 -2.86 -5.84 8.67
CA SER A 60 -3.51 -5.62 9.97
C SER A 60 -3.31 -6.82 10.89
N CYS A 61 -3.56 -8.04 10.41
CA CYS A 61 -3.30 -9.26 11.17
C CYS A 61 -1.82 -9.36 11.55
N TRP A 62 -0.89 -9.18 10.60
CA TRP A 62 0.54 -9.24 10.87
C TRP A 62 0.98 -8.22 11.96
N ARG A 63 0.45 -6.99 11.87
CA ARG A 63 0.72 -5.87 12.78
C ARG A 63 0.20 -6.08 14.21
N TRP A 64 -0.84 -6.90 14.41
CA TRP A 64 -1.44 -7.13 15.71
C TRP A 64 -1.19 -8.52 16.31
N THR A 65 -0.91 -9.55 15.51
CA THR A 65 -0.81 -10.93 16.03
C THR A 65 0.62 -11.44 16.19
N PHE A 66 1.60 -10.83 15.53
CA PHE A 66 3.00 -11.28 15.58
C PHE A 66 3.95 -10.28 16.23
N ALA A 67 3.44 -9.09 16.54
CA ALA A 67 4.17 -7.97 17.12
C ALA A 67 3.86 -7.90 18.63
N ASN A 68 4.86 -8.14 19.49
CA ASN A 68 4.71 -7.97 20.94
C ASN A 68 5.27 -6.60 21.34
N ASP A 69 4.50 -5.55 21.06
CA ASP A 69 4.96 -4.19 21.25
C ASP A 69 5.30 -3.90 22.73
N ALA A 70 4.58 -4.52 23.68
CA ALA A 70 4.87 -4.43 25.11
C ALA A 70 6.25 -4.98 25.50
N GLN A 71 6.76 -5.97 24.77
CA GLN A 71 8.12 -6.48 24.96
C GLN A 71 9.14 -5.67 24.16
N ASP A 72 8.80 -5.34 22.92
CA ASP A 72 9.70 -4.66 21.98
C ASP A 72 10.02 -3.21 22.38
N ILE A 73 9.16 -2.57 23.18
CA ILE A 73 9.42 -1.24 23.74
C ILE A 73 10.48 -1.26 24.85
N GLN A 74 10.74 -2.40 25.49
CA GLN A 74 11.63 -2.48 26.65
C GLN A 74 13.12 -2.44 26.29
N GLY A 75 13.95 -1.92 27.19
CA GLY A 75 15.38 -1.75 27.07
C GLY A 75 15.78 -0.28 26.90
N THR A 76 17.05 -0.07 26.59
CA THR A 76 17.63 1.28 26.45
C THR A 76 17.31 1.86 25.08
N TRP A 77 16.95 3.14 25.08
CA TRP A 77 16.71 3.96 23.91
C TRP A 77 17.52 5.25 23.99
N TYR A 78 18.01 5.73 22.86
CA TYR A 78 18.67 7.02 22.71
C TYR A 78 17.72 8.01 22.08
N ILE A 79 17.66 9.22 22.62
CA ILE A 79 16.90 10.31 22.01
C ILE A 79 17.66 10.78 20.77
N ALA A 80 17.05 10.68 19.59
CA ALA A 80 17.67 11.03 18.32
C ALA A 80 18.25 12.45 18.35
N GLY A 81 19.44 12.63 17.77
CA GLY A 81 20.19 13.88 17.82
C GLY A 81 20.84 14.19 19.17
N THR A 82 20.79 13.28 20.15
CA THR A 82 21.42 13.45 21.47
C THR A 82 22.12 12.18 21.94
N GLN A 83 22.93 12.30 23.01
CA GLN A 83 23.51 11.15 23.73
C GLN A 83 22.70 10.77 24.98
N LYS A 84 21.49 11.32 25.14
CA LYS A 84 20.62 11.02 26.29
C LYS A 84 19.92 9.69 26.08
N THR A 85 19.86 8.91 27.15
CA THR A 85 19.19 7.61 27.17
C THR A 85 17.89 7.65 27.97
N VAL A 86 16.99 6.74 27.61
CA VAL A 86 15.76 6.42 28.32
C VAL A 86 15.71 4.91 28.47
N ASP A 87 15.59 4.43 29.70
CA ASP A 87 15.49 3.00 29.98
C ASP A 87 14.04 2.62 30.22
N VAL A 88 13.47 1.82 29.33
CA VAL A 88 12.10 1.32 29.45
C VAL A 88 12.13 -0.08 30.03
N THR A 89 11.55 -0.29 31.20
CA THR A 89 11.40 -1.63 31.80
C THR A 89 9.93 -2.03 31.85
N ALA A 90 9.62 -3.24 32.34
CA ALA A 90 8.24 -3.62 32.60
C ALA A 90 7.59 -2.77 33.72
N ASP A 91 8.40 -2.20 34.62
CA ASP A 91 7.93 -1.43 35.78
C ASP A 91 7.68 0.06 35.45
N GLY A 92 8.30 0.58 34.39
CA GLY A 92 8.20 1.99 34.05
C GLY A 92 9.25 2.48 33.05
N ILE A 93 9.18 3.76 32.73
CA ILE A 93 10.18 4.47 31.92
C ILE A 93 11.08 5.26 32.87
N LYS A 94 12.38 4.98 32.85
CA LYS A 94 13.39 5.68 33.65
C LYS A 94 14.12 6.70 32.79
N LEU A 95 14.04 7.96 33.22
CA LEU A 95 14.79 9.07 32.60
C LEU A 95 16.10 9.35 33.34
N ALA A 96 16.14 9.06 34.65
CA ALA A 96 17.29 9.19 35.54
C ALA A 96 17.13 8.17 36.69
N ASP A 97 18.18 7.98 37.50
CA ASP A 97 18.20 6.98 38.58
C ASP A 97 17.06 7.15 39.61
N ASP A 98 16.57 8.38 39.79
CA ASP A 98 15.56 8.77 40.78
C ASP A 98 14.17 9.08 40.18
N VAL A 99 14.03 9.06 38.85
CA VAL A 99 12.76 9.42 38.18
C VAL A 99 12.27 8.27 37.31
N THR A 100 11.19 7.62 37.77
CA THR A 100 10.46 6.58 37.03
C THR A 100 9.04 7.03 36.74
N TYR A 101 8.64 6.95 35.47
CA TYR A 101 7.29 7.19 34.99
C TYR A 101 6.57 5.86 34.82
N SER A 102 5.31 5.76 35.27
CA SER A 102 4.46 4.63 34.90
C SER A 102 4.00 4.79 33.46
N TYR A 103 3.85 3.68 32.75
CA TYR A 103 3.25 3.68 31.43
C TYR A 103 2.33 2.48 31.23
N THR A 104 1.43 2.61 30.27
CA THR A 104 0.60 1.52 29.77
C THR A 104 0.58 1.60 28.25
N ILE A 105 0.69 0.45 27.59
CA ILE A 105 0.68 0.35 26.13
C ILE A 105 -0.67 -0.22 25.68
N ASP A 106 -1.35 0.49 24.79
CA ASP A 106 -2.49 -0.02 24.04
C ASP A 106 -2.00 -0.42 22.64
N GLU A 107 -1.78 -1.72 22.45
CA GLU A 107 -1.31 -2.27 21.17
C GLU A 107 -2.37 -2.17 20.05
N GLY A 108 -3.64 -2.04 20.42
CA GLY A 108 -4.76 -1.86 19.50
C GLY A 108 -4.77 -0.45 18.93
N ALA A 109 -4.83 0.55 19.80
CA ALA A 109 -4.83 1.96 19.41
C ALA A 109 -3.45 2.46 18.96
N LYS A 110 -2.37 1.74 19.30
CA LYS A 110 -0.97 2.18 19.18
C LYS A 110 -0.71 3.43 20.01
N ALA A 111 -1.24 3.41 21.23
CA ALA A 111 -1.15 4.48 22.21
C ALA A 111 -0.27 4.05 23.39
N LEU A 112 0.40 5.04 23.97
CA LEU A 112 1.24 4.93 25.15
C LEU A 112 0.72 5.97 26.15
N SER A 113 0.04 5.51 27.19
CA SER A 113 -0.37 6.38 28.30
C SER A 113 0.78 6.44 29.30
N ILE A 114 1.20 7.65 29.66
CA ILE A 114 2.31 7.92 30.58
C ILE A 114 1.75 8.69 31.77
N SER A 115 2.16 8.33 32.98
CA SER A 115 1.74 9.05 34.19
C SER A 115 2.91 9.33 35.12
N PHE A 116 2.85 10.52 35.74
CA PHE A 116 3.82 10.99 36.72
C PHE A 116 3.13 11.76 37.84
N GLY A 117 3.09 11.17 39.03
CA GLY A 117 2.34 11.75 40.16
C GLY A 117 0.86 11.87 39.83
N ASN A 118 0.38 13.09 39.63
CA ASN A 118 -1.00 13.42 39.26
C ASN A 118 -1.16 13.88 37.81
N MET A 119 -0.10 13.79 37.00
CA MET A 119 -0.13 14.15 35.58
C MET A 119 -0.27 12.90 34.73
N GLU A 120 -1.11 12.98 33.71
CA GLU A 120 -1.32 11.95 32.71
C GLU A 120 -1.06 12.56 31.33
N GLY A 121 -0.42 11.80 30.46
CA GLY A 121 -0.20 12.14 29.06
C GLY A 121 -0.46 10.92 28.19
N GLU A 122 -0.84 11.16 26.95
CA GLU A 122 -0.98 10.11 25.94
C GLU A 122 -0.07 10.44 24.76
N ALA A 123 0.68 9.44 24.31
CA ALA A 123 1.49 9.54 23.13
C ALA A 123 1.13 8.40 22.17
N ARG A 124 1.04 8.71 20.89
CA ARG A 124 1.05 7.69 19.85
C ARG A 124 2.44 7.16 19.65
N TYR A 125 2.58 5.86 19.42
CA TYR A 125 3.87 5.25 19.09
C TYR A 125 3.88 4.55 17.72
N ARG A 126 5.05 4.52 17.06
CA ARG A 126 5.31 3.72 15.85
C ARG A 126 6.74 3.20 15.84
N PHE A 127 6.90 1.88 15.67
CA PHE A 127 8.19 1.25 15.41
C PHE A 127 8.56 1.28 13.93
N SER A 128 9.86 1.35 13.64
CA SER A 128 10.41 0.94 12.36
C SER A 128 10.22 -0.57 12.14
N PHE A 129 10.36 -1.03 10.90
CA PHE A 129 10.20 -2.46 10.59
C PHE A 129 11.20 -3.38 11.32
N ASP A 130 12.40 -2.89 11.58
CA ASP A 130 13.47 -3.57 12.34
C ASP A 130 13.36 -3.36 13.86
N ARG A 131 12.39 -2.56 14.31
CA ARG A 131 12.18 -2.17 15.72
C ARG A 131 13.39 -1.51 16.39
N GLN A 132 14.34 -1.00 15.61
CA GLN A 132 15.50 -0.28 16.12
C GLN A 132 15.24 1.22 16.29
N THR A 133 14.14 1.71 15.73
CA THR A 133 13.70 3.10 15.85
C THR A 133 12.24 3.13 16.30
N LEU A 134 11.94 4.05 17.21
CA LEU A 134 10.62 4.28 17.78
C LEU A 134 10.30 5.77 17.69
N ALA A 135 9.21 6.11 16.99
CA ALA A 135 8.67 7.46 17.00
C ALA A 135 7.54 7.55 18.01
N LEU A 136 7.56 8.60 18.81
CA LEU A 136 6.51 9.00 19.75
C LEU A 136 5.95 10.34 19.29
N ARG A 137 4.63 10.48 19.22
CA ARG A 137 3.96 11.76 18.96
C ARG A 137 3.00 12.04 20.09
N ASP A 138 3.12 13.22 20.68
CA ASP A 138 2.20 13.65 21.72
C ASP A 138 0.75 13.76 21.18
N GLY A 139 -0.21 13.32 21.98
CA GLY A 139 -1.64 13.46 21.72
C GLY A 139 -2.40 12.14 21.64
N GLU A 140 -3.71 12.26 21.82
CA GLU A 140 -4.63 11.13 21.79
C GLU A 140 -4.67 10.45 20.42
N THR A 141 -4.74 9.13 20.41
CA THR A 141 -4.86 8.36 19.18
C THR A 141 -5.98 7.34 19.26
N THR A 142 -6.64 7.16 18.12
CA THR A 142 -7.67 6.12 17.96
C THR A 142 -7.17 5.05 17.01
N TRP A 143 -7.71 3.83 17.15
CA TRP A 143 -7.40 2.71 16.26
C TRP A 143 -7.55 3.04 14.76
N GLY A 144 -8.59 3.79 14.38
CA GLY A 144 -8.86 4.10 12.98
C GLY A 144 -7.83 5.08 12.40
N ASN A 145 -7.51 6.14 13.14
CA ASN A 145 -6.48 7.10 12.75
C ASN A 145 -5.08 6.45 12.78
N SER A 146 -4.87 5.51 13.71
CA SER A 146 -3.60 4.79 13.78
C SER A 146 -3.35 3.92 12.58
N LEU A 147 -4.33 3.12 12.21
CA LEU A 147 -4.27 2.26 11.04
C LEU A 147 -4.08 3.04 9.74
N SER A 148 -4.83 4.13 9.51
CA SER A 148 -4.72 4.87 8.24
C SER A 148 -3.35 5.50 8.05
N GLU A 149 -2.81 6.16 9.07
CA GLU A 149 -1.47 6.75 9.01
C GLU A 149 -0.38 5.67 8.83
N ASP A 150 -0.53 4.51 9.50
CA ASP A 150 0.43 3.41 9.37
C ASP A 150 0.42 2.80 7.97
N ILE A 151 -0.75 2.67 7.33
CA ILE A 151 -0.85 2.17 5.95
C ILE A 151 -0.17 3.15 4.99
N SER A 152 -0.45 4.45 5.11
CA SER A 152 0.19 5.48 4.29
C SER A 152 1.71 5.45 4.44
N TRP A 153 2.19 5.35 5.68
CA TRP A 153 3.61 5.21 5.96
C TRP A 153 4.19 3.91 5.39
N THR A 154 3.52 2.77 5.57
CA THR A 154 3.97 1.45 5.10
C THR A 154 4.16 1.43 3.58
N ILE A 155 3.23 2.02 2.83
CA ILE A 155 3.34 2.12 1.37
C ILE A 155 4.57 2.96 0.97
N ALA A 156 4.76 4.11 1.60
CA ALA A 156 5.93 4.95 1.36
C ALA A 156 7.24 4.24 1.75
N ALA A 157 7.22 3.51 2.86
CA ALA A 157 8.37 2.79 3.38
C ALA A 157 8.79 1.64 2.48
N LEU A 158 7.83 0.90 1.91
CA LEU A 158 8.09 -0.12 0.90
C LEU A 158 8.70 0.48 -0.37
N GLY A 159 8.21 1.64 -0.80
CA GLY A 159 8.80 2.37 -1.93
C GLY A 159 10.27 2.75 -1.69
N ARG A 160 10.62 3.18 -0.48
CA ARG A 160 12.02 3.47 -0.08
C ARG A 160 12.87 2.21 0.06
N ALA A 161 12.32 1.15 0.62
CA ALA A 161 13.02 -0.12 0.77
C ALA A 161 13.42 -0.72 -0.59
N ILE A 162 12.59 -0.58 -1.62
CA ILE A 162 12.92 -0.98 -3.02
C ILE A 162 14.12 -0.18 -3.55
N GLN A 163 14.31 1.06 -3.09
CA GLN A 163 15.43 1.92 -3.45
C GLN A 163 16.66 1.68 -2.56
N GLY A 164 16.60 0.73 -1.62
CA GLY A 164 17.68 0.42 -0.67
C GLY A 164 17.76 1.39 0.52
N GLU A 165 16.76 2.25 0.72
CA GLU A 165 16.72 3.21 1.81
C GLU A 165 15.79 2.71 2.93
N GLN A 166 16.23 2.84 4.17
CA GLN A 166 15.38 2.55 5.33
C GLN A 166 14.44 3.72 5.61
N ALA A 167 13.14 3.45 5.71
CA ALA A 167 12.16 4.46 6.03
C ALA A 167 12.17 4.79 7.54
N SER A 168 12.28 6.07 7.86
CA SER A 168 12.11 6.58 9.22
C SER A 168 10.66 6.37 9.70
N PRO A 169 10.41 5.86 10.92
CA PRO A 169 9.06 5.64 11.45
C PRO A 169 8.37 6.93 11.94
N GLU A 170 8.93 8.10 11.65
CA GLU A 170 8.40 9.39 12.08
C GLU A 170 6.90 9.55 11.84
N LEU A 171 6.25 10.12 12.85
CA LEU A 171 4.84 10.46 12.84
C LEU A 171 4.71 11.89 12.32
N SER A 172 3.73 12.12 11.44
CA SER A 172 3.45 13.46 10.94
C SER A 172 2.92 14.34 12.08
N GLY A 173 3.56 15.49 12.30
CA GLY A 173 3.22 16.48 13.34
C GLY A 173 4.45 17.17 13.92
N ASP A 174 4.26 18.35 14.51
CA ASP A 174 5.35 19.20 15.03
C ASP A 174 5.91 18.71 16.40
N SER A 175 5.24 17.76 17.06
CA SER A 175 5.57 17.23 18.39
C SER A 175 6.02 15.75 18.36
N THR A 176 6.76 15.36 17.32
CA THR A 176 7.30 14.01 17.21
C THR A 176 8.70 13.91 17.83
N MET A 177 8.87 12.95 18.73
CA MET A 177 10.14 12.55 19.32
C MET A 177 10.57 11.20 18.74
N VAL A 178 11.84 11.08 18.34
CA VAL A 178 12.39 9.84 17.80
C VAL A 178 13.41 9.25 18.78
N LEU A 179 13.30 7.94 18.98
CA LEU A 179 14.14 7.12 19.84
C LEU A 179 14.83 6.04 19.00
N THR A 180 16.11 5.78 19.23
CA THR A 180 16.89 4.74 18.53
C THR A 180 17.56 3.79 19.51
N ARG A 181 17.75 2.52 19.14
CA ARG A 181 18.47 1.54 19.97
C ARG A 181 19.98 1.76 19.99
N THR A 182 20.50 2.33 18.92
CA THR A 182 21.90 2.71 18.80
C THR A 182 22.04 4.22 18.92
N PRO A 183 23.14 4.72 19.50
CA PRO A 183 23.46 6.13 19.44
C PRO A 183 23.60 6.53 17.97
N GLN A 184 22.88 7.55 17.52
CA GLN A 184 23.20 8.17 16.25
C GLN A 184 24.48 8.98 16.43
N ASP A 185 25.47 8.71 15.58
CA ASP A 185 26.65 9.53 15.48
C ASP A 185 26.20 10.91 14.95
N LEU A 186 26.59 11.99 15.64
CA LEU A 186 26.16 13.38 15.34
C LEU A 186 26.64 13.88 13.95
N SER A 187 27.19 12.98 13.13
CA SER A 187 27.83 13.23 11.85
C SER A 187 26.92 12.96 10.65
N SER A 188 25.76 12.31 10.82
CA SER A 188 24.93 11.89 9.68
C SER A 188 23.91 12.93 9.19
N GLU A 189 23.71 14.05 9.90
CA GLU A 189 22.79 15.13 9.50
C GLU A 189 23.37 16.06 8.40
N GLY A 190 24.62 15.82 7.95
CA GLY A 190 25.31 16.69 6.97
C GLY A 190 25.27 16.24 5.51
N ALA A 191 24.82 15.02 5.20
CA ALA A 191 25.05 14.42 3.88
C ALA A 191 23.93 14.63 2.85
N SER A 192 22.76 15.19 3.23
CA SER A 192 21.66 15.45 2.27
C SER A 192 21.54 16.92 1.85
N GLY A 193 22.26 17.85 2.49
CA GLY A 193 22.26 19.29 2.16
C GLY A 193 23.49 19.79 1.38
N ALA A 194 24.59 19.05 1.37
CA ALA A 194 25.87 19.54 0.82
C ALA A 194 26.09 19.22 -0.68
N ALA A 195 25.33 18.30 -1.28
CA ALA A 195 25.47 17.97 -2.70
C ALA A 195 24.88 19.03 -3.65
N ALA A 196 24.04 19.94 -3.16
CA ALA A 196 23.39 20.97 -3.99
C ALA A 196 24.18 22.29 -4.11
N SER A 197 25.22 22.51 -3.30
CA SER A 197 25.97 23.79 -3.28
C SER A 197 27.38 23.70 -3.87
N GLN A 198 27.87 22.51 -4.22
CA GLN A 198 29.26 22.34 -4.72
C GLN A 198 29.40 22.36 -6.25
N VAL A 199 28.30 22.45 -6.99
CA VAL A 199 28.31 22.61 -8.47
C VAL A 199 28.31 24.07 -8.91
N ALA A 200 28.05 25.03 -8.00
CA ALA A 200 27.92 26.45 -8.34
C ALA A 200 29.20 27.30 -8.19
N SER A 201 30.35 26.72 -7.81
CA SER A 201 31.61 27.50 -7.65
C SER A 201 32.83 26.99 -8.42
N GLN A 202 32.67 26.05 -9.36
CA GLN A 202 33.70 25.75 -10.36
C GLN A 202 33.26 26.31 -11.71
N GLY A 203 33.41 27.62 -11.86
CA GLY A 203 33.01 28.34 -13.06
C GLY A 203 33.14 29.85 -12.90
N ALA A 204 34.35 30.32 -12.61
CA ALA A 204 34.75 31.72 -12.79
C ALA A 204 36.25 31.73 -13.15
#